data_AF-A0A380BLH0-F1
#
_entry.id   AF-A0A380BLH0-F1
#
_cell.length_a   1.000
_cell.length_b   1.000
_cell.length_c   1.000
_cell.angle_alpha   90.00
_cell.angle_beta   90.00
_cell.angle_gamma   90.00
#
_symmetry.space_group_name_H-M   'P 1'
#
loop_
_entity.id
_entity.type
_entity.pdbx_description
1 polymer ?
#
loop_
_entity_poly.entity_id
_entity_poly.type
_entity_poly.pdbx_seq_one_letter_code
_entity_poly.pdbx_strand_id
1 'polypeptide(L)'
;MENNGLIQRQLHELECMENCDSEELLAELTRNQRKINTSAELYYNEKLDNFWIEHYYCDISPNSATSTQLLKELQCLVKKTHRYKHPYYISKDQYLYTWVDLQPNGQLKSIYSGIQKNPQKVIEEEFATIQRRSEHYRKLMINQMDTSKNFKRQVQKISNQHKFNAEHVVPQSWFKAREPMKGDLHNLFTCEPKCNSIRSNFPYYEFESKKDSRRTRNHCGLYEMGRFEPEHGKGTAARATLYFLLRYPRKIIKRYRKRINIPLLFRWHGQYPVTNYEKHRNQAIFEIQGNRNPFIDIPDLTKKIGFLEQMKQ
;
A
#
# COMPACT_ATOMS: atom_id res chain seq x y z
N MET A 1 -19.20 22.13 -8.93
CA MET A 1 -19.09 21.05 -9.94
C MET A 1 -18.06 19.97 -9.56
N GLU A 2 -16.81 20.29 -9.15
CA GLU A 2 -15.81 19.24 -8.78
C GLU A 2 -16.17 18.32 -7.60
N ASN A 3 -16.96 18.79 -6.62
CA ASN A 3 -17.29 17.98 -5.44
C ASN A 3 -18.27 16.82 -5.74
N ASN A 4 -19.15 16.93 -6.74
CA ASN A 4 -20.07 15.85 -7.12
C ASN A 4 -19.34 14.67 -7.78
N GLY A 5 -18.30 14.95 -8.59
CA GLY A 5 -17.54 13.91 -9.28
C GLY A 5 -16.65 13.05 -8.38
N LEU A 6 -16.23 13.54 -7.20
CA LEU A 6 -15.51 12.69 -6.23
C LEU A 6 -16.45 11.64 -5.60
N ILE A 7 -17.68 12.03 -5.30
CA ILE A 7 -18.63 11.21 -4.57
C ILE A 7 -19.29 10.20 -5.51
N GLN A 8 -19.67 10.60 -6.72
CA GLN A 8 -20.12 9.66 -7.76
C GLN A 8 -19.07 8.57 -8.03
N ARG A 9 -17.78 8.92 -8.04
CA ARG A 9 -16.71 7.91 -8.15
C ARG A 9 -16.64 6.96 -6.96
N GLN A 10 -16.83 7.45 -5.73
CA GLN A 10 -16.82 6.60 -4.54
C GLN A 10 -18.06 5.70 -4.44
N LEU A 11 -19.21 6.19 -4.87
CA LEU A 11 -20.45 5.41 -5.00
C LEU A 11 -20.30 4.33 -6.07
N HIS A 12 -19.85 4.70 -7.27
CA HIS A 12 -19.60 3.76 -8.34
C HIS A 12 -18.57 2.69 -7.93
N GLU A 13 -17.50 3.08 -7.25
CA GLU A 13 -16.53 2.12 -6.70
C GLU A 13 -17.17 1.14 -5.72
N LEU A 14 -18.07 1.60 -4.84
CA LEU A 14 -18.81 0.71 -3.92
C LEU A 14 -19.80 -0.20 -4.65
N GLU A 15 -20.48 0.28 -5.69
CA GLU A 15 -21.35 -0.53 -6.54
C GLU A 15 -20.55 -1.64 -7.24
N CYS A 16 -19.34 -1.32 -7.75
CA CYS A 16 -18.44 -2.31 -8.32
C CYS A 16 -18.00 -3.35 -7.27
N MET A 17 -17.74 -2.92 -6.04
CA MET A 17 -17.38 -3.82 -4.93
C MET A 17 -18.54 -4.72 -4.51
N GLU A 18 -19.78 -4.22 -4.47
CA GLU A 18 -20.98 -5.00 -4.14
C GLU A 18 -21.27 -6.11 -5.16
N ASN A 19 -20.88 -5.90 -6.42
CA ASN A 19 -21.06 -6.88 -7.49
C ASN A 19 -19.94 -7.95 -7.53
N CYS A 20 -18.97 -7.89 -6.61
CA CYS A 20 -17.89 -8.88 -6.57
C CYS A 20 -18.39 -10.21 -5.98
N ASP A 21 -18.07 -11.32 -6.64
CA ASP A 21 -18.45 -12.65 -6.18
C ASP A 21 -17.53 -13.12 -5.03
N SER A 22 -18.07 -13.15 -3.81
CA SER A 22 -17.34 -13.59 -2.63
C SER A 22 -16.94 -15.07 -2.70
N GLU A 23 -17.74 -15.93 -3.35
CA GLU A 23 -17.45 -17.35 -3.44
C GLU A 23 -16.24 -17.59 -4.36
N GLU A 24 -16.16 -16.83 -5.46
CA GLU A 24 -15.01 -16.88 -6.37
C GLU A 24 -13.71 -16.46 -5.65
N LEU A 25 -13.75 -15.38 -4.86
CA LEU A 25 -12.58 -14.93 -4.08
C LEU A 25 -12.13 -15.97 -3.04
N LEU A 26 -13.08 -16.61 -2.35
CA LEU A 26 -12.78 -17.64 -1.36
C LEU A 26 -12.26 -18.93 -2.02
N ALA A 27 -12.76 -19.27 -3.20
CA ALA A 27 -12.23 -20.38 -3.99
C ALA A 27 -10.79 -20.09 -4.43
N GLU A 28 -10.49 -18.88 -4.89
CA GLU A 28 -9.14 -18.47 -5.28
C GLU A 28 -8.18 -18.46 -4.08
N LEU A 29 -8.59 -17.90 -2.95
CA LEU A 29 -7.84 -17.97 -1.70
C LEU A 29 -7.51 -19.42 -1.33
N THR A 30 -8.50 -20.32 -1.39
CA THR A 30 -8.31 -21.74 -1.07
C THR A 30 -7.32 -22.39 -2.02
N ARG A 31 -7.37 -22.09 -3.33
CA ARG A 31 -6.39 -22.56 -4.31
C ARG A 31 -4.98 -22.08 -3.95
N ASN A 32 -4.83 -20.80 -3.61
CA ASN A 32 -3.52 -20.24 -3.26
C ASN A 32 -2.96 -20.78 -1.94
N GLN A 33 -3.79 -20.97 -0.91
CA GLN A 33 -3.38 -21.63 0.33
C GLN A 33 -2.93 -23.08 0.09
N ARG A 34 -3.62 -23.82 -0.79
CA ARG A 34 -3.18 -25.16 -1.20
C ARG A 34 -1.82 -25.12 -1.90
N LYS A 35 -1.59 -24.18 -2.82
CA LYS A 35 -0.28 -24.00 -3.48
C LYS A 35 0.84 -23.82 -2.44
N ILE A 36 0.63 -22.93 -1.46
CA ILE A 36 1.59 -22.65 -0.38
C ILE A 36 1.87 -23.90 0.46
N ASN A 37 0.83 -24.63 0.85
CA ASN A 37 0.97 -25.85 1.65
C ASN A 37 1.67 -26.99 0.90
N THR A 38 1.53 -27.04 -0.43
CA THR A 38 2.17 -28.07 -1.26
C THR A 38 3.68 -27.87 -1.37
N SER A 39 4.15 -26.62 -1.55
CA SER A 39 5.59 -26.35 -1.68
C SER A 39 5.91 -24.88 -1.42
N ALA A 40 7.00 -24.64 -0.69
CA ALA A 40 7.55 -23.30 -0.50
C ALA A 40 7.98 -22.65 -1.83
N GLU A 41 8.41 -23.44 -2.82
CA GLU A 41 8.77 -22.92 -4.16
C GLU A 41 7.56 -22.42 -4.95
N LEU A 42 6.35 -22.93 -4.66
CA LEU A 42 5.10 -22.44 -5.25
C LEU A 42 4.62 -21.14 -4.60
N TYR A 43 5.02 -20.88 -3.36
CA TYR A 43 4.82 -19.58 -2.73
C TYR A 43 5.80 -18.55 -3.29
N TYR A 44 7.09 -18.89 -3.34
CA TYR A 44 8.12 -18.01 -3.88
C TYR A 44 9.19 -18.80 -4.63
N ASN A 45 9.29 -18.58 -5.94
CA ASN A 45 10.28 -19.24 -6.78
C ASN A 45 11.49 -18.32 -7.00
N GLU A 46 12.51 -18.47 -6.16
CA GLU A 46 13.70 -17.61 -6.18
C GLU A 46 14.47 -17.68 -7.51
N LYS A 47 14.59 -18.87 -8.13
CA LYS A 47 15.31 -19.02 -9.40
C LYS A 47 14.62 -18.26 -10.53
N LEU A 48 13.30 -18.42 -10.65
CA LEU A 48 12.49 -17.72 -11.64
C LEU A 48 12.50 -16.21 -11.38
N ASP A 49 12.37 -15.80 -10.11
CA ASP A 49 12.35 -14.40 -9.74
C ASP A 49 13.68 -13.72 -10.04
N ASN A 50 14.82 -14.37 -9.79
CA ASN A 50 16.14 -13.85 -10.17
C ASN A 50 16.28 -13.66 -11.69
N PHE A 51 15.83 -14.63 -12.49
CA PHE A 51 15.81 -14.50 -13.95
C PHE A 51 14.95 -13.31 -14.41
N TRP A 52 13.78 -13.12 -13.78
CA TRP A 52 12.92 -11.97 -14.06
C TRP A 52 13.54 -10.65 -13.63
N ILE A 53 14.25 -10.61 -12.50
CA ILE A 53 14.98 -9.42 -12.04
C ILE A 53 16.06 -9.04 -13.08
N GLU A 54 16.89 -10.00 -13.49
CA GLU A 54 17.94 -9.77 -14.50
C GLU A 54 17.35 -9.24 -15.81
N HIS A 55 16.27 -9.85 -16.29
CA HIS A 55 15.59 -9.40 -17.50
C HIS A 55 14.92 -8.03 -17.33
N TYR A 56 14.30 -7.77 -16.19
CA TYR A 56 13.57 -6.52 -15.94
C TYR A 56 14.50 -5.30 -15.87
N TYR A 57 15.72 -5.47 -15.36
CA TYR A 57 16.71 -4.41 -15.22
C TYR A 57 17.83 -4.44 -16.29
N CYS A 58 17.71 -5.26 -17.34
CA CYS A 58 18.79 -5.47 -18.32
C CYS A 58 19.26 -4.19 -19.02
N ASP A 59 18.35 -3.24 -19.25
CA ASP A 59 18.64 -1.95 -19.90
C ASP A 59 19.15 -0.87 -18.92
N ILE A 60 19.20 -1.17 -17.62
CA ILE A 60 19.68 -0.22 -16.60
C ILE A 60 21.20 -0.36 -16.48
N SER A 61 21.92 0.75 -16.56
CA SER A 61 23.39 0.78 -16.51
C SER A 61 23.90 1.25 -15.13
N PRO A 62 24.05 0.35 -14.13
CA PRO A 62 24.42 0.76 -12.77
C PRO A 62 25.86 1.23 -12.60
N ASN A 63 26.78 0.90 -13.52
CA ASN A 63 28.23 1.09 -13.32
C ASN A 63 28.82 2.32 -14.04
N SER A 64 28.06 2.99 -14.92
CA SER A 64 28.53 4.18 -15.68
C SER A 64 27.64 5.42 -15.52
N ALA A 65 26.47 5.28 -14.87
CA ALA A 65 25.52 6.36 -14.68
C ALA A 65 25.81 7.16 -13.40
N THR A 66 25.68 8.50 -13.48
CA THR A 66 25.61 9.33 -12.26
C THR A 66 24.41 8.92 -11.41
N SER A 67 24.46 9.14 -10.09
CA SER A 67 23.38 8.80 -9.15
C SER A 67 22.00 9.37 -9.56
N THR A 68 22.00 10.53 -10.22
CA THR A 68 20.80 11.17 -10.80
C THR A 68 20.34 10.52 -12.11
N GLN A 69 21.27 10.07 -12.96
CA GLN A 69 20.92 9.37 -14.20
C GLN A 69 20.27 8.01 -13.91
N LEU A 70 20.87 7.22 -13.02
CA LEU A 70 20.30 5.96 -12.55
C LEU A 70 18.88 6.15 -11.98
N LEU A 71 18.68 7.21 -11.20
CA LEU A 71 17.35 7.55 -10.68
C LEU A 71 16.34 7.79 -11.81
N LYS A 72 16.70 8.55 -12.85
CA LYS A 72 15.81 8.82 -13.99
C LYS A 72 15.50 7.56 -14.80
N GLU A 73 16.49 6.71 -15.02
CA GLU A 73 16.31 5.42 -15.72
C GLU A 73 15.34 4.52 -14.98
N LEU A 74 15.51 4.37 -13.67
CA LEU A 74 14.60 3.61 -12.83
C LEU A 74 13.20 4.21 -12.81
N GLN A 75 13.07 5.54 -12.71
CA GLN A 75 11.76 6.24 -12.81
C GLN A 75 11.06 5.95 -14.13
N CYS A 76 11.81 5.91 -15.24
CA CYS A 76 11.29 5.58 -16.56
C CYS A 76 10.84 4.10 -16.61
N LEU A 77 11.70 3.18 -16.15
CA LEU A 77 11.44 1.75 -16.15
C LEU A 77 10.18 1.39 -15.36
N VAL A 78 10.09 1.79 -14.08
CA VAL A 78 8.92 1.47 -13.25
C VAL A 78 7.65 2.11 -13.78
N LYS A 79 7.76 3.26 -14.47
CA LYS A 79 6.61 3.92 -15.10
C LYS A 79 6.14 3.20 -16.35
N LYS A 80 7.07 2.81 -17.22
CA LYS A 80 6.81 2.13 -18.50
C LYS A 80 6.22 0.73 -18.27
N THR A 81 6.76 0.01 -17.30
CA THR A 81 6.42 -1.39 -17.04
C THR A 81 5.16 -1.58 -16.20
N HIS A 82 4.64 -0.54 -15.53
CA HIS A 82 3.34 -0.60 -14.86
C HIS A 82 2.23 -0.60 -15.93
N ARG A 83 2.03 -1.76 -16.55
CA ARG A 83 1.20 -2.01 -17.72
C ARG A 83 -0.27 -2.12 -17.32
N TYR A 84 -0.57 -2.90 -16.29
CA TYR A 84 -1.93 -3.14 -15.82
C TYR A 84 -2.23 -2.32 -14.58
N LYS A 85 -2.94 -1.21 -14.80
CA LYS A 85 -3.30 -0.21 -13.78
C LYS A 85 -4.69 -0.49 -13.24
N HIS A 86 -4.82 -1.58 -12.50
CA HIS A 86 -6.11 -1.97 -11.94
C HIS A 86 -6.67 -0.89 -11.00
N PRO A 87 -7.97 -0.58 -11.08
CA PRO A 87 -8.65 0.24 -10.08
C PRO A 87 -8.49 -0.36 -8.67
N TYR A 88 -8.54 0.50 -7.65
CA TYR A 88 -8.37 0.10 -6.26
C TYR A 88 -9.23 -1.08 -5.79
N TYR A 89 -10.51 -1.13 -6.17
CA TYR A 89 -11.39 -2.22 -5.79
C TYR A 89 -10.89 -3.57 -6.34
N ILE A 90 -10.47 -3.62 -7.60
CA ILE A 90 -9.89 -4.83 -8.21
C ILE A 90 -8.61 -5.23 -7.46
N SER A 91 -7.66 -4.30 -7.31
CA SER A 91 -6.39 -4.59 -6.64
C SER A 91 -6.57 -5.12 -5.22
N LYS A 92 -7.45 -4.47 -4.44
CA LYS A 92 -7.71 -4.86 -3.05
C LYS A 92 -8.46 -6.18 -2.97
N ASP A 93 -9.58 -6.30 -3.66
CA ASP A 93 -10.53 -7.39 -3.43
C ASP A 93 -10.06 -8.69 -4.11
N GLN A 94 -9.52 -8.59 -5.34
CA GLN A 94 -9.14 -9.77 -6.10
C GLN A 94 -7.74 -10.28 -5.80
N TYR A 95 -6.81 -9.41 -5.40
CA TYR A 95 -5.38 -9.78 -5.34
C TYR A 95 -4.72 -9.58 -3.98
N LEU A 96 -5.06 -8.51 -3.24
CA LEU A 96 -4.36 -8.19 -1.99
C LEU A 96 -4.52 -9.31 -0.95
N TYR A 97 -5.76 -9.70 -0.64
CA TYR A 97 -6.04 -10.65 0.45
C TYR A 97 -5.93 -12.12 0.04
N THR A 98 -6.05 -12.41 -1.25
CA THR A 98 -6.12 -13.76 -1.83
C THR A 98 -4.76 -14.31 -2.26
N TRP A 99 -3.77 -13.43 -2.49
CA TRP A 99 -2.45 -13.84 -2.95
C TRP A 99 -1.34 -12.94 -2.42
N VAL A 100 -1.36 -11.67 -2.83
CA VAL A 100 -0.21 -10.76 -2.71
C VAL A 100 0.23 -10.58 -1.25
N ASP A 101 -0.69 -10.45 -0.30
CA ASP A 101 -0.37 -10.20 1.12
C ASP A 101 -0.32 -11.47 1.99
N LEU A 102 -0.50 -12.65 1.38
CA LEU A 102 -0.35 -13.92 2.08
C LEU A 102 1.10 -14.11 2.54
N GLN A 103 1.25 -14.53 3.79
CA GLN A 103 2.50 -14.96 4.38
C GLN A 103 2.84 -16.40 3.96
N PRO A 104 4.07 -16.89 4.19
CA PRO A 104 4.46 -18.27 3.87
C PRO A 104 3.61 -19.36 4.54
N ASN A 105 2.81 -19.02 5.55
CA ASN A 105 1.87 -19.93 6.22
C ASN A 105 0.43 -19.81 5.68
N GLY A 106 0.22 -19.08 4.58
CA GLY A 106 -1.09 -18.88 3.96
C GLY A 106 -2.05 -17.98 4.75
N GLN A 107 -1.55 -17.27 5.77
CA GLN A 107 -2.32 -16.31 6.55
C GLN A 107 -1.95 -14.88 6.17
N LEU A 108 -2.79 -13.90 6.52
CA LEU A 108 -2.45 -12.49 6.39
C LEU A 108 -1.72 -11.99 7.63
N LYS A 109 -0.99 -10.88 7.51
CA LYS A 109 -0.33 -10.21 8.63
C LYS A 109 -0.50 -8.71 8.52
N SER A 110 -0.99 -8.09 9.59
CA SER A 110 -1.09 -6.63 9.63
C SER A 110 0.29 -5.98 9.55
N ILE A 111 0.45 -5.01 8.65
CA ILE A 111 1.73 -4.33 8.45
C ILE A 111 2.24 -3.62 9.71
N TYR A 112 1.36 -3.04 10.52
CA TYR A 112 1.76 -2.21 11.66
C TYR A 112 1.74 -2.95 12.99
N SER A 113 0.74 -3.81 13.22
CA SER A 113 0.65 -4.57 14.46
C SER A 113 1.42 -5.88 14.44
N GLY A 114 1.71 -6.41 13.26
CA GLY A 114 2.28 -7.74 13.09
C GLY A 114 1.32 -8.89 13.43
N ILE A 115 0.07 -8.59 13.81
CA ILE A 115 -0.93 -9.59 14.17
C ILE A 115 -1.31 -10.40 12.93
N GLN A 116 -1.29 -11.72 13.09
CA GLN A 116 -1.76 -12.66 12.08
C GLN A 116 -3.28 -12.62 11.96
N LYS A 117 -3.79 -12.71 10.74
CA LYS A 117 -5.21 -12.66 10.41
C LYS A 117 -5.58 -13.84 9.51
N ASN A 118 -6.75 -14.41 9.78
CA ASN A 118 -7.37 -15.38 8.89
C ASN A 118 -7.85 -14.63 7.62
N PRO A 119 -7.35 -14.99 6.42
CA PRO A 119 -7.70 -14.26 5.19
C PRO A 119 -9.19 -14.35 4.83
N GLN A 120 -9.83 -15.51 5.03
CA GLN A 120 -11.26 -15.68 4.79
C GLN A 120 -12.07 -14.73 5.67
N LYS A 121 -11.76 -14.65 6.97
CA LYS A 121 -12.43 -13.71 7.88
C LYS A 121 -12.22 -12.25 7.46
N VAL A 122 -11.04 -11.90 6.96
CA VAL A 122 -10.76 -10.53 6.45
C VAL A 122 -11.64 -10.22 5.24
N ILE A 123 -11.78 -11.17 4.30
CA ILE A 123 -12.64 -11.03 3.12
C ILE A 123 -14.11 -10.86 3.54
N GLU A 124 -14.61 -11.72 4.44
CA GLU A 124 -15.98 -11.63 4.98
C GLU A 124 -16.26 -10.28 5.68
N GLU A 125 -15.33 -9.83 6.53
CA GLU A 125 -15.41 -8.52 7.21
C GLU A 125 -15.39 -7.36 6.21
N GLU A 126 -14.66 -7.51 5.10
CA GLU A 126 -14.59 -6.53 4.02
C GLU A 126 -15.93 -6.41 3.30
N PHE A 127 -16.56 -7.52 2.90
CA PHE A 127 -17.89 -7.53 2.29
C PHE A 127 -18.95 -6.91 3.20
N ALA A 128 -18.94 -7.27 4.49
CA ALA A 128 -19.85 -6.66 5.46
C ALA A 128 -19.62 -5.13 5.58
N THR A 129 -18.37 -4.69 5.45
CA THR A 129 -18.02 -3.26 5.46
C THR A 129 -18.48 -2.56 4.18
N ILE A 130 -18.35 -3.19 3.01
CA ILE A 130 -18.87 -2.70 1.73
C ILE A 130 -20.38 -2.49 1.84
N GLN A 131 -21.13 -3.49 2.29
CA GLN A 131 -22.58 -3.43 2.46
C GLN A 131 -23.02 -2.29 3.39
N ARG A 132 -22.39 -2.18 4.59
CA ARG A 132 -22.67 -1.09 5.52
C ARG A 132 -22.42 0.28 4.90
N ARG A 133 -21.32 0.45 4.17
CA ARG A 133 -20.99 1.72 3.49
C ARG A 133 -22.01 2.06 2.41
N SER A 134 -22.38 1.10 1.58
CA SER A 134 -23.38 1.29 0.52
C SER A 134 -24.74 1.67 1.09
N GLU A 135 -25.19 1.01 2.16
CA GLU A 135 -26.45 1.37 2.84
C GLU A 135 -26.42 2.80 3.38
N HIS A 136 -25.34 3.19 4.08
CA HIS A 136 -25.19 4.56 4.57
C HIS A 136 -25.15 5.59 3.44
N TYR A 137 -24.50 5.28 2.32
CA TYR A 137 -24.42 6.18 1.17
C TYR A 137 -25.79 6.32 0.48
N ARG A 138 -26.54 5.22 0.28
CA ARG A 138 -27.91 5.24 -0.23
C ARG A 138 -28.83 6.10 0.65
N LYS A 139 -28.76 5.92 1.97
CA LYS A 139 -29.50 6.76 2.95
C LYS A 139 -29.14 8.24 2.83
N LEU A 140 -27.86 8.56 2.70
CA LEU A 140 -27.43 9.95 2.48
C LEU A 140 -27.95 10.53 1.16
N MET A 141 -28.03 9.74 0.09
CA MET A 141 -28.54 10.19 -1.21
C MET A 141 -30.05 10.43 -1.22
N ILE A 142 -30.81 9.59 -0.50
CA ILE A 142 -32.28 9.73 -0.39
C ILE A 142 -32.65 10.98 0.42
N ASN A 143 -31.93 11.25 1.50
CA ASN A 143 -32.20 12.36 2.42
C ASN A 143 -31.71 13.72 1.86
N GLN A 144 -32.02 14.08 0.61
CA GLN A 144 -31.55 15.27 -0.14
C GLN A 144 -31.80 16.63 0.54
N MET A 145 -31.20 16.87 1.69
CA MET A 145 -31.24 18.13 2.43
C MET A 145 -29.85 18.42 2.98
N ASP A 146 -28.84 18.61 2.11
CA ASP A 146 -27.79 19.55 2.49
C ASP A 146 -26.85 20.01 1.38
N THR A 147 -26.39 21.24 1.57
CA THR A 147 -25.28 21.88 0.88
C THR A 147 -24.05 20.95 0.75
N SER A 148 -23.33 21.07 -0.39
CA SER A 148 -22.19 20.21 -0.74
C SER A 148 -21.08 20.05 0.32
N LYS A 149 -20.98 21.00 1.28
CA LYS A 149 -19.97 21.01 2.35
C LYS A 149 -20.34 20.10 3.52
N ASN A 150 -21.61 20.04 3.94
CA ASN A 150 -22.04 19.12 5.00
C ASN A 150 -22.03 17.67 4.48
N PHE A 151 -22.48 17.46 3.24
CA PHE A 151 -22.50 16.15 2.61
C PHE A 151 -21.10 15.50 2.51
N LYS A 152 -20.07 16.24 2.07
CA LYS A 152 -18.68 15.74 2.03
C LYS A 152 -18.14 15.32 3.40
N ARG A 153 -18.52 16.05 4.47
CA ARG A 153 -18.16 15.71 5.85
C ARG A 153 -18.82 14.41 6.29
N GLN A 154 -20.07 14.18 5.90
CA GLN A 154 -20.81 12.94 6.19
C GLN A 154 -20.21 11.74 5.46
N VAL A 155 -19.87 11.87 4.18
CA VAL A 155 -19.17 10.82 3.40
C VAL A 155 -17.84 10.45 4.06
N GLN A 156 -17.06 11.44 4.49
CA GLN A 156 -15.81 11.20 5.21
C GLN A 156 -16.05 10.52 6.56
N LYS A 157 -17.10 10.91 7.29
CA LYS A 157 -17.48 10.30 8.56
C LYS A 157 -17.80 8.81 8.38
N ILE A 158 -18.60 8.45 7.37
CA ILE A 158 -18.92 7.06 7.05
C ILE A 158 -17.65 6.28 6.68
N SER A 159 -16.80 6.85 5.83
CA SER A 159 -15.52 6.22 5.45
C SER A 159 -14.59 5.97 6.66
N ASN A 160 -14.61 6.87 7.65
CA ASN A 160 -13.81 6.72 8.86
C ASN A 160 -14.42 5.73 9.86
N GLN A 161 -15.75 5.63 9.91
CA GLN A 161 -16.46 4.66 10.76
C GLN A 161 -16.34 3.23 10.21
N HIS A 162 -16.33 3.09 8.88
CA HIS A 162 -16.30 1.82 8.17
C HIS A 162 -15.02 1.71 7.34
N LYS A 163 -13.88 1.69 8.04
CA LYS A 163 -12.57 1.50 7.39
C LYS A 163 -12.40 0.06 6.91
N PHE A 164 -11.81 -0.08 5.74
CA PHE A 164 -11.39 -1.35 5.15
C PHE A 164 -10.14 -1.92 5.83
N ASN A 165 -9.93 -3.23 5.67
CA ASN A 165 -8.75 -3.95 6.15
C ASN A 165 -7.47 -3.71 5.30
N ALA A 166 -7.47 -2.67 4.45
CA ALA A 166 -6.36 -2.29 3.60
C ALA A 166 -5.73 -0.95 4.04
N GLU A 167 -4.42 -0.94 4.14
CA GLU A 167 -3.58 0.22 4.41
C GLU A 167 -2.95 0.75 3.13
N HIS A 168 -2.97 2.07 2.94
CA HIS A 168 -2.15 2.75 1.96
C HIS A 168 -0.89 3.30 2.63
N VAL A 169 0.26 2.64 2.47
CA VAL A 169 1.53 3.05 3.12
C VAL A 169 1.95 4.48 2.80
N VAL A 170 1.58 5.01 1.63
CA VAL A 170 1.48 6.46 1.37
C VAL A 170 -0.01 6.84 1.44
N PRO A 171 -0.45 7.73 2.36
CA PRO A 171 -1.87 7.98 2.59
C PRO A 171 -2.59 8.51 1.36
N GLN A 172 -3.80 8.00 1.08
CA GLN A 172 -4.61 8.47 -0.07
C GLN A 172 -4.83 9.99 -0.09
N SER A 173 -4.98 10.60 1.09
CA SER A 173 -5.15 12.05 1.23
C SER A 173 -3.96 12.87 0.72
N TRP A 174 -2.78 12.25 0.58
CA TRP A 174 -1.56 12.90 0.11
C TRP A 174 -1.51 13.08 -1.40
N PHE A 175 -2.25 12.26 -2.17
CA PHE A 175 -2.32 12.29 -3.63
C PHE A 175 -3.75 12.37 -4.17
N LYS A 176 -4.70 12.76 -3.32
CA LYS A 176 -6.14 12.93 -3.65
C LYS A 176 -6.82 11.63 -4.10
N ALA A 177 -6.36 10.47 -3.60
CA ALA A 177 -6.92 9.15 -3.92
C ALA A 177 -7.04 8.87 -5.44
N ARG A 178 -6.13 9.43 -6.24
CA ARG A 178 -6.18 9.30 -7.71
C ARG A 178 -5.60 7.96 -8.15
N GLU A 179 -6.26 7.33 -9.11
CA GLU A 179 -5.67 6.21 -9.84
C GLU A 179 -4.52 6.68 -10.75
N PRO A 180 -3.51 5.82 -11.01
CA PRO A 180 -3.38 4.43 -10.54
C PRO A 180 -2.73 4.29 -9.14
N MET A 181 -2.41 5.39 -8.46
CA MET A 181 -1.68 5.36 -7.17
C MET A 181 -2.50 4.73 -6.04
N LYS A 182 -3.84 4.74 -6.15
CA LYS A 182 -4.74 4.19 -5.15
C LYS A 182 -4.83 2.67 -5.28
N GLY A 183 -4.86 2.14 -6.50
CA GLY A 183 -4.85 0.71 -6.79
C GLY A 183 -3.48 0.05 -6.96
N ASP A 184 -2.37 0.79 -6.86
CA ASP A 184 -1.03 0.18 -6.93
C ASP A 184 -0.76 -0.72 -5.71
N LEU A 185 -0.67 -2.03 -5.93
CA LEU A 185 -0.44 -3.08 -4.93
C LEU A 185 0.87 -2.90 -4.15
N HIS A 186 1.88 -2.24 -4.72
CA HIS A 186 3.12 -1.91 -3.98
C HIS A 186 2.87 -0.89 -2.85
N ASN A 187 1.72 -0.22 -2.84
CA ASN A 187 1.30 0.74 -1.82
C ASN A 187 0.18 0.20 -0.91
N LEU A 188 -0.32 -1.01 -1.15
CA LEU A 188 -1.45 -1.63 -0.43
C LEU A 188 -0.98 -2.77 0.46
N PHE A 189 -1.47 -2.84 1.69
CA PHE A 189 -1.11 -3.89 2.66
C PHE A 189 -2.30 -4.25 3.54
N THR A 190 -2.36 -5.46 4.09
CA THR A 190 -3.36 -5.80 5.11
C THR A 190 -3.07 -5.04 6.40
N CYS A 191 -4.11 -4.48 7.02
CA CYS A 191 -4.02 -3.73 8.27
C CYS A 191 -5.39 -3.65 8.93
N GLU A 192 -5.46 -3.79 10.25
CA GLU A 192 -6.72 -3.65 10.95
C GLU A 192 -7.28 -2.21 10.81
N PRO A 193 -8.60 -2.05 10.66
CA PRO A 193 -9.27 -0.75 10.62
C PRO A 193 -8.86 0.19 11.78
N LYS A 194 -8.61 -0.39 12.96
CA LYS A 194 -8.12 0.33 14.14
C LYS A 194 -6.71 0.89 13.92
N CYS A 195 -5.76 0.07 13.49
CA CYS A 195 -4.38 0.50 13.23
C CYS A 195 -4.30 1.50 12.08
N ASN A 196 -5.06 1.27 10.99
CA ASN A 196 -5.21 2.21 9.89
C ASN A 196 -5.82 3.55 10.35
N SER A 197 -6.77 3.53 11.29
CA SER A 197 -7.34 4.75 11.88
C SER A 197 -6.33 5.52 12.73
N ILE A 198 -5.56 4.82 13.57
CA ILE A 198 -4.49 5.40 14.40
C ILE A 198 -3.40 6.03 13.54
N ARG A 199 -2.94 5.30 12.52
CA ARG A 199 -1.92 5.78 11.58
C ARG A 199 -2.35 7.06 10.86
N SER A 200 -3.65 7.19 10.58
CA SER A 200 -4.25 8.39 9.98
C SER A 200 -3.56 8.76 8.66
N ASN A 201 -3.11 10.00 8.49
CA ASN A 201 -2.27 10.45 7.38
C ASN A 201 -0.91 10.98 7.87
N PHE A 202 -0.45 10.48 9.01
CA PHE A 202 0.75 10.94 9.66
C PHE A 202 2.00 10.46 8.90
N PRO A 203 3.02 11.32 8.71
CA PRO A 203 4.31 10.89 8.19
C PRO A 203 4.98 9.96 9.19
N TYR A 204 5.79 9.04 8.66
CA TYR A 204 6.61 8.16 9.47
C TYR A 204 7.65 8.95 10.27
N TYR A 205 7.87 8.49 11.49
CA TYR A 205 8.82 9.03 12.44
C TYR A 205 9.41 7.90 13.29
N GLU A 206 10.49 8.19 13.98
CA GLU A 206 11.15 7.30 14.93
C GLU A 206 11.33 8.08 16.23
N PHE A 207 10.59 7.67 17.26
CA PHE A 207 10.59 8.31 18.56
C PHE A 207 11.78 7.80 19.39
N GLU A 208 12.47 8.71 20.09
CA GLU A 208 13.57 8.33 20.97
C GLU A 208 13.07 7.50 22.16
N SER A 209 13.76 6.41 22.51
CA SER A 209 13.28 5.40 23.47
C SER A 209 13.08 5.90 24.91
N LYS A 210 13.64 7.06 25.28
CA LYS A 210 13.57 7.63 26.63
C LYS A 210 12.98 9.03 26.55
N LYS A 211 12.03 9.34 27.43
CA LYS A 211 11.52 10.70 27.79
C LYS A 211 10.27 11.25 27.07
N ASP A 212 9.14 10.55 27.01
CA ASP A 212 7.89 11.34 27.04
C ASP A 212 6.69 10.57 27.59
N SER A 213 6.15 11.07 28.69
CA SER A 213 5.00 10.54 29.44
C SER A 213 3.65 10.77 28.75
N ARG A 214 3.62 11.33 27.54
CA ARG A 214 2.41 11.61 26.75
C ARG A 214 2.23 10.72 25.52
N ARG A 215 3.08 9.72 25.33
CA ARG A 215 3.03 8.83 24.17
C ARG A 215 1.89 7.83 24.32
N THR A 216 0.98 7.81 23.37
CA THR A 216 0.03 6.70 23.24
C THR A 216 0.69 5.57 22.46
N ARG A 217 1.26 4.60 23.17
CA ARG A 217 1.72 3.33 22.58
C ARG A 217 0.59 2.32 22.59
N ASN A 218 0.40 1.61 21.49
CA ASN A 218 -0.41 0.41 21.46
C ASN A 218 0.22 -0.62 20.52
N HIS A 219 -0.45 -1.76 20.31
CA HIS A 219 0.07 -2.83 19.46
C HIS A 219 0.30 -2.41 18.00
N CYS A 220 -0.31 -1.33 17.49
CA CYS A 220 -0.06 -0.81 16.15
C CYS A 220 1.23 0.00 16.03
N GLY A 221 1.69 0.60 17.13
CA GLY A 221 2.84 1.50 17.16
C GLY A 221 2.68 2.70 18.10
N LEU A 222 3.53 3.69 17.89
CA LEU A 222 3.56 4.96 18.60
C LEU A 222 3.02 6.08 17.71
N TYR A 223 2.19 6.95 18.27
CA TYR A 223 1.76 8.17 17.58
C TYR A 223 1.70 9.35 18.52
N GLU A 224 2.20 10.49 18.06
CA GLU A 224 2.23 11.73 18.82
C GLU A 224 2.42 12.92 17.88
N MET A 225 1.77 14.06 18.18
CA MET A 225 1.90 15.32 17.42
C MET A 225 1.78 15.15 15.90
N GLY A 226 0.85 14.28 15.47
CA GLY A 226 0.61 14.01 14.05
C GLY A 226 1.77 13.32 13.33
N ARG A 227 2.54 12.49 14.04
CA ARG A 227 3.58 11.59 13.54
C ARG A 227 3.27 10.16 13.98
N PHE A 228 3.79 9.17 13.25
CA PHE A 228 3.55 7.76 13.52
C PHE A 228 4.83 6.93 13.35
N GLU A 229 5.11 6.07 14.31
CA GLU A 229 6.13 5.03 14.23
C GLU A 229 5.41 3.68 14.36
N PRO A 230 5.46 2.82 13.34
CA PRO A 230 4.79 1.53 13.42
C PRO A 230 5.57 0.57 14.33
N GLU A 231 4.85 -0.30 15.05
CA GLU A 231 5.49 -1.33 15.89
C GLU A 231 6.20 -2.38 15.01
N HIS A 232 5.57 -2.75 13.89
CA HIS A 232 6.07 -3.70 12.90
C HIS A 232 6.15 -3.08 11.50
N GLY A 233 6.82 -3.77 10.56
CA GLY A 233 6.76 -3.40 9.14
C GLY A 233 7.51 -2.13 8.76
N LYS A 234 8.42 -1.60 9.60
CA LYS A 234 9.24 -0.41 9.31
C LYS A 234 9.99 -0.51 7.97
N GLY A 235 10.69 -1.62 7.72
CA GLY A 235 11.41 -1.87 6.46
C GLY A 235 10.49 -1.91 5.24
N THR A 236 9.40 -2.67 5.34
CA THR A 236 8.39 -2.80 4.28
C THR A 236 7.71 -1.46 3.96
N ALA A 237 7.29 -0.73 5.00
CA ALA A 237 6.72 0.60 4.86
C ALA A 237 7.73 1.59 4.23
N ALA A 238 9.00 1.50 4.60
CA ALA A 238 10.05 2.31 4.00
C ALA A 238 10.23 2.01 2.51
N ARG A 239 10.41 0.75 2.12
CA ARG A 239 10.58 0.33 0.72
C ARG A 239 9.37 0.66 -0.15
N ALA A 240 8.15 0.46 0.35
CA ALA A 240 6.93 0.84 -0.35
C ALA A 240 6.81 2.36 -0.53
N THR A 241 7.16 3.15 0.49
CA THR A 241 7.17 4.62 0.40
C THR A 241 8.23 5.11 -0.60
N LEU A 242 9.44 4.54 -0.56
CA LEU A 242 10.53 4.88 -1.47
C LEU A 242 10.16 4.52 -2.93
N TYR A 243 9.58 3.35 -3.15
CA TYR A 243 9.00 2.97 -4.43
C TYR A 243 7.94 3.96 -4.89
N PHE A 244 7.01 4.37 -4.03
CA PHE A 244 5.96 5.31 -4.42
C PHE A 244 6.56 6.65 -4.89
N LEU A 245 7.57 7.15 -4.18
CA LEU A 245 8.29 8.36 -4.56
C LEU A 245 9.04 8.21 -5.90
N LEU A 246 9.62 7.04 -6.14
CA LEU A 246 10.28 6.70 -7.41
C LEU A 246 9.26 6.61 -8.55
N ARG A 247 8.17 5.87 -8.37
CA ARG A 247 7.16 5.63 -9.39
C ARG A 247 6.32 6.86 -9.71
N TYR A 248 6.04 7.70 -8.71
CA TYR A 248 5.12 8.83 -8.81
C TYR A 248 5.77 10.16 -8.41
N PRO A 249 6.86 10.58 -9.10
CA PRO A 249 7.57 11.79 -8.75
C PRO A 249 6.64 12.99 -8.78
N ARG A 250 6.69 13.80 -7.72
CA ARG A 250 5.90 15.03 -7.55
C ARG A 250 4.36 14.85 -7.57
N LYS A 251 3.83 13.63 -7.41
CA LYS A 251 2.37 13.40 -7.32
C LYS A 251 1.80 13.63 -5.93
N ILE A 252 2.63 13.53 -4.89
CA ILE A 252 2.28 13.91 -3.52
C ILE A 252 2.15 15.44 -3.42
N ILE A 253 1.05 15.92 -2.83
CA ILE A 253 0.81 17.35 -2.59
C ILE A 253 1.98 17.94 -1.79
N LYS A 254 2.50 19.10 -2.23
CA LYS A 254 3.71 19.76 -1.72
C LYS A 254 3.79 19.81 -0.18
N ARG A 255 2.69 20.14 0.51
CA ARG A 255 2.65 20.23 1.99
C ARG A 255 2.96 18.91 2.70
N TYR A 256 2.56 17.77 2.11
CA TYR A 256 2.84 16.44 2.67
C TYR A 256 4.21 15.96 2.23
N ARG A 257 4.60 16.24 0.97
CA ARG A 257 5.93 15.91 0.44
C ARG A 257 7.07 16.40 1.34
N LYS A 258 6.96 17.63 1.85
CA LYS A 258 7.93 18.24 2.78
C LYS A 258 8.04 17.54 4.14
N ARG A 259 7.04 16.75 4.54
CA ARG A 259 7.00 16.05 5.83
C ARG A 259 7.59 14.64 5.76
N ILE A 260 7.95 14.16 4.57
CA ILE A 260 8.54 12.84 4.38
C ILE A 260 10.02 12.87 4.77
N ASN A 261 10.39 12.07 5.75
CA ASN A 261 11.77 11.94 6.20
C ASN A 261 12.49 10.84 5.40
N ILE A 262 13.04 11.18 4.23
CA ILE A 262 13.77 10.20 3.38
C ILE A 262 14.97 9.57 4.10
N PRO A 263 15.81 10.32 4.83
CA PRO A 263 16.89 9.71 5.62
C PRO A 263 16.39 8.62 6.58
N LEU A 264 15.24 8.82 7.24
CA LEU A 264 14.62 7.79 8.07
C LEU A 264 14.23 6.55 7.25
N LEU A 265 13.60 6.72 6.08
CA LEU A 265 13.23 5.59 5.22
C LEU A 265 14.47 4.81 4.75
N PHE A 266 15.57 5.50 4.42
CA PHE A 266 16.84 4.85 4.06
C PHE A 266 17.43 4.08 5.24
N ARG A 267 17.40 4.65 6.46
CA ARG A 267 17.83 3.93 7.66
C ARG A 267 16.99 2.69 7.91
N TRP A 268 15.66 2.79 7.91
CA TRP A 268 14.78 1.64 8.08
C TRP A 268 14.96 0.59 6.99
N HIS A 269 15.14 1.01 5.74
CA HIS A 269 15.47 0.09 4.64
C HIS A 269 16.75 -0.71 4.91
N GLY A 270 17.81 -0.06 5.40
CA GLY A 270 19.08 -0.73 5.74
C GLY A 270 19.03 -1.55 7.03
N GLN A 271 18.27 -1.11 8.05
CA GLN A 271 18.15 -1.79 9.33
C GLN A 271 17.25 -3.04 9.29
N TYR A 272 16.26 -3.06 8.40
CA TYR A 272 15.29 -4.14 8.26
C TYR A 272 15.43 -4.80 6.88
N PRO A 273 16.22 -5.88 6.76
CA PRO A 273 16.46 -6.58 5.49
C PRO A 273 15.16 -6.99 4.79
N VAL A 274 15.25 -7.20 3.47
CA VAL A 274 14.16 -7.71 2.65
C VAL A 274 13.84 -9.15 3.07
N THR A 275 12.57 -9.44 3.31
CA THR A 275 12.09 -10.76 3.72
C THR A 275 11.59 -11.61 2.54
N ASN A 276 11.48 -12.93 2.71
CA ASN A 276 10.84 -13.81 1.71
C ASN A 276 9.40 -13.39 1.39
N TYR A 277 8.67 -12.89 2.37
CA TYR A 277 7.35 -12.29 2.18
C TYR A 277 7.40 -11.11 1.19
N GLU A 278 8.37 -10.20 1.33
CA GLU A 278 8.50 -9.06 0.42
C GLU A 278 8.97 -9.46 -0.98
N LYS A 279 9.82 -10.48 -1.08
CA LYS A 279 10.21 -11.05 -2.38
C LYS A 279 9.01 -11.68 -3.10
N HIS A 280 8.24 -12.53 -2.41
CA HIS A 280 6.96 -13.07 -2.90
C HIS A 280 6.02 -11.97 -3.39
N ARG A 281 5.80 -10.94 -2.56
CA ARG A 281 5.00 -9.78 -2.94
C ARG A 281 5.45 -9.14 -4.23
N ASN A 282 6.75 -8.88 -4.34
CA ASN A 282 7.28 -8.19 -5.50
C ASN A 282 7.14 -9.03 -6.77
N GLN A 283 7.32 -10.35 -6.67
CA GLN A 283 7.07 -11.31 -7.74
C GLN A 283 5.58 -11.33 -8.14
N ALA A 284 4.67 -11.52 -7.19
CA ALA A 284 3.23 -11.56 -7.45
C ALA A 284 2.71 -10.24 -8.06
N ILE A 285 3.16 -9.09 -7.55
CA ILE A 285 2.77 -7.79 -8.09
C ILE A 285 3.35 -7.58 -9.50
N PHE A 286 4.55 -8.09 -9.77
CA PHE A 286 5.12 -8.05 -11.12
C PHE A 286 4.25 -8.81 -12.12
N GLU A 287 3.78 -10.02 -11.76
CA GLU A 287 2.87 -10.80 -12.60
C GLU A 287 1.53 -10.08 -12.85
N ILE A 288 0.99 -9.41 -11.83
CA ILE A 288 -0.31 -8.72 -11.90
C ILE A 288 -0.22 -7.36 -12.62
N GLN A 289 0.72 -6.49 -12.23
CA GLN A 289 0.79 -5.10 -12.70
C GLN A 289 1.87 -4.85 -13.76
N GLY A 290 2.83 -5.76 -13.89
CA GLY A 290 3.96 -5.69 -14.82
C GLY A 290 5.20 -4.96 -14.28
N ASN A 291 5.15 -4.33 -13.10
CA ASN A 291 6.25 -3.54 -12.57
C ASN A 291 6.74 -4.00 -11.19
N ARG A 292 8.04 -3.82 -10.98
CA ARG A 292 8.73 -4.23 -9.75
C ARG A 292 9.03 -3.05 -8.84
N ASN A 293 9.28 -3.33 -7.58
CA ASN A 293 9.84 -2.42 -6.60
C ASN A 293 11.37 -2.60 -6.53
N PRO A 294 12.16 -1.65 -7.06
CA PRO A 294 13.62 -1.78 -7.10
C PRO A 294 14.28 -1.81 -5.70
N PHE A 295 13.60 -1.30 -4.68
CA PHE A 295 14.11 -1.34 -3.30
C PHE A 295 13.96 -2.72 -2.65
N ILE A 296 13.19 -3.63 -3.26
CA ILE A 296 13.11 -5.04 -2.85
C ILE A 296 14.15 -5.86 -3.64
N ASP A 297 14.22 -5.68 -4.96
CA ASP A 297 15.12 -6.44 -5.83
C ASP A 297 16.59 -6.08 -5.65
N ILE A 298 16.89 -4.82 -5.32
CA ILE A 298 18.26 -4.30 -5.21
C ILE A 298 18.43 -3.66 -3.82
N PRO A 299 18.70 -4.45 -2.75
CA PRO A 299 18.80 -3.92 -1.39
C PRO A 299 19.83 -2.77 -1.22
N ASP A 300 20.92 -2.79 -1.99
CA ASP A 300 21.94 -1.72 -1.93
C ASP A 300 21.59 -0.47 -2.76
N LEU A 301 20.41 -0.41 -3.38
CA LEU A 301 20.03 0.69 -4.28
C LEU A 301 20.10 2.07 -3.62
N THR A 302 19.75 2.16 -2.32
CA THR A 302 19.79 3.43 -1.56
C THR A 302 21.18 4.06 -1.47
N LYS A 303 22.24 3.27 -1.60
CA LYS A 303 23.64 3.75 -1.64
C LYS A 303 24.04 4.30 -3.02
N LYS A 304 23.29 3.97 -4.06
CA LYS A 304 23.64 4.23 -5.48
C LYS A 304 22.82 5.36 -6.12
N ILE A 305 21.67 5.74 -5.56
CA ILE A 305 20.72 6.68 -6.19
C ILE A 305 20.73 8.09 -5.56
N GLY A 306 20.60 9.12 -6.40
CA GLY A 306 20.60 10.55 -6.03
C GLY A 306 19.28 11.08 -5.45
N PHE A 307 18.58 10.30 -4.63
CA PHE A 307 17.19 10.61 -4.22
C PHE A 307 17.05 11.91 -3.41
N LEU A 308 18.07 12.22 -2.59
CA LEU A 308 18.09 13.41 -1.74
C LEU A 308 18.30 14.71 -2.53
N GLU A 309 18.97 14.64 -3.68
CA GLU A 309 19.27 15.81 -4.52
C GLU A 309 18.01 16.30 -5.25
N GLN A 310 17.19 15.37 -5.76
CA GLN A 310 15.95 15.69 -6.50
C GLN A 310 14.87 16.34 -5.62
N MET A 311 14.84 16.02 -4.32
CA MET A 311 13.78 16.47 -3.41
C MET A 311 14.01 17.87 -2.81
N LYS A 312 15.25 18.38 -2.91
CA LYS A 312 15.61 19.77 -2.56
C LYS A 312 15.10 20.79 -3.60
N GLN A 313 14.75 20.33 -4.81
CA GLN A 313 14.14 21.12 -5.90
C GLN A 313 12.60 21.11 -5.83
#